data_AF-A0A919SQI3-F1
#
_entry.id   AF-A0A919SQI3-F1
#
_cell.length_a   1.000
_cell.length_b   1.000
_cell.length_c   1.000
_cell.angle_alpha   90.00
_cell.angle_beta   90.00
_cell.angle_gamma   90.00
#
_symmetry.space_group_name_H-M   'P 1'
#
loop_
_entity.id
_entity.type
_entity.pdbx_description
1 polymer ?
#
loop_
_entity_poly.entity_id
_entity_poly.type
_entity_poly.pdbx_seq_one_letter_code
_entity_poly.pdbx_strand_id
1 'polypeptide(L)'
;MRTYHPAGVPADPDPVRSRAIRQLHQKRGVQAHVLVFVLSNVAQVVVWWAYTPDQFFWPLWSILGWGVGLVFHIWAVYSGAQLDEARIEREMRRMERTGD
;
A
#
# COMPACT_ATOMS: atom_id res chain seq x y z
N MET A 1 15.76 -45.22 26.84
CA MET A 1 15.42 -43.80 27.09
C MET A 1 15.68 -43.05 25.79
N ARG A 2 14.64 -42.73 25.01
CA ARG A 2 14.77 -42.16 23.65
C ARG A 2 14.85 -40.63 23.79
N THR A 3 15.98 -40.04 23.42
CA THR A 3 16.14 -38.59 23.32
C THR A 3 15.25 -38.07 22.18
N TYR A 4 14.42 -37.08 22.47
CA TYR A 4 13.60 -36.39 21.49
C TYR A 4 14.43 -35.25 20.90
N HIS A 5 14.78 -35.37 19.62
CA HIS A 5 15.28 -34.27 18.79
C HIS A 5 14.33 -34.15 17.59
N PRO A 6 13.57 -33.04 17.50
CA PRO A 6 13.07 -32.60 16.22
C PRO A 6 13.47 -31.16 15.93
N ALA A 7 14.06 -31.06 14.75
CA ALA A 7 13.91 -30.01 13.76
C ALA A 7 14.37 -28.61 14.17
N GLY A 8 15.49 -28.21 13.56
CA GLY A 8 15.85 -26.82 13.40
C GLY A 8 14.68 -26.02 12.84
N VAL A 9 14.23 -25.07 13.65
CA VAL A 9 13.56 -23.87 13.16
C VAL A 9 14.47 -22.75 13.62
N PRO A 10 15.37 -22.23 12.76
CA PRO A 10 16.00 -20.96 13.05
C PRO A 10 14.87 -19.96 13.25
N ALA A 11 14.79 -19.38 14.44
CA ALA A 11 14.00 -18.18 14.67
C ALA A 11 14.71 -17.00 14.00
N ASP A 12 14.83 -17.05 12.68
CA ASP A 12 15.15 -15.89 11.85
C ASP A 12 13.96 -15.72 10.91
N PRO A 13 13.14 -14.66 11.05
CA PRO A 13 12.07 -14.42 10.11
C PRO A 13 12.68 -14.08 8.76
N ASP A 14 12.84 -15.10 7.90
CA ASP A 14 13.38 -14.99 6.54
C ASP A 14 13.08 -13.60 5.95
N PRO A 15 14.09 -12.73 5.80
CA PRO A 15 13.86 -11.33 5.44
C PRO A 15 13.11 -11.20 4.10
N VAL A 16 13.23 -12.21 3.24
CA VAL A 16 12.48 -12.37 1.99
C VAL A 16 10.98 -12.58 2.24
N ARG A 17 10.60 -13.44 3.19
CA ARG A 17 9.19 -13.71 3.55
C ARG A 17 8.55 -12.49 4.21
N SER A 18 9.28 -11.82 5.10
CA SER A 18 8.85 -10.58 5.76
C SER A 18 8.62 -9.44 4.77
N ARG A 19 9.46 -9.31 3.74
CA ARG A 19 9.29 -8.35 2.64
C ARG A 19 8.07 -8.66 1.76
N ALA A 20 7.86 -9.94 1.41
CA ALA A 20 6.70 -10.36 0.61
C ALA A 20 5.37 -10.06 1.32
N ILE A 21 5.27 -10.31 2.62
CA ILE A 21 4.08 -10.02 3.42
C ILE A 21 3.82 -8.50 3.50
N ARG A 22 4.87 -7.70 3.66
CA ARG A 22 4.78 -6.24 3.76
C ARG A 22 4.35 -5.59 2.44
N GLN A 23 4.82 -6.09 1.31
CA GLN A 23 4.37 -5.65 -0.02
C GLN A 23 2.87 -5.98 -0.26
N LEU A 24 2.42 -7.17 0.16
CA LEU A 24 1.00 -7.56 0.07
C LEU A 24 0.08 -6.70 0.95
N HIS A 25 0.53 -6.35 2.16
CA HIS A 25 -0.23 -5.48 3.07
C HIS A 25 -0.31 -4.03 2.59
N GLN A 26 0.77 -3.48 2.03
CA GLN A 26 0.76 -2.11 1.51
C GLN A 26 -0.25 -1.94 0.37
N LYS A 27 -0.33 -2.90 -0.56
CA LYS A 27 -1.29 -2.84 -1.67
C LYS A 27 -2.74 -2.86 -1.17
N ARG A 28 -3.06 -3.64 -0.14
CA ARG A 28 -4.41 -3.74 0.43
C ARG A 28 -4.84 -2.47 1.17
N GLY A 29 -3.93 -1.83 1.90
CA GLY A 29 -4.22 -0.57 2.60
C GLY A 29 -4.62 0.56 1.65
N VAL A 30 -3.92 0.66 0.51
CA VAL A 30 -4.22 1.67 -0.52
C VAL A 30 -5.54 1.36 -1.24
N GLN A 31 -5.81 0.10 -1.56
CA GLN A 31 -7.07 -0.30 -2.18
C GLN A 31 -8.28 0.04 -1.30
N ALA A 32 -8.20 -0.21 0.01
CA ALA A 32 -9.26 0.16 0.94
C ALA A 32 -9.47 1.68 0.99
N HIS A 33 -8.40 2.46 1.02
CA HIS A 33 -8.48 3.94 0.99
C HIS A 33 -9.11 4.46 -0.30
N VAL A 34 -8.70 3.93 -1.45
CA VAL A 34 -9.28 4.29 -2.76
C VAL A 34 -10.76 3.90 -2.81
N LEU A 35 -11.13 2.73 -2.30
CA LEU A 35 -12.51 2.27 -2.28
C LEU A 35 -13.39 3.20 -1.43
N VAL A 36 -12.95 3.52 -0.20
CA VAL A 36 -13.67 4.47 0.67
C VAL A 36 -13.77 5.84 0.01
N PHE A 37 -12.69 6.34 -0.61
CA PHE A 37 -12.71 7.61 -1.33
C PHE A 37 -13.76 7.60 -2.45
N VAL A 38 -13.80 6.56 -3.29
CA VAL A 38 -14.78 6.46 -4.38
C VAL A 38 -16.21 6.42 -3.82
N LEU A 39 -16.46 5.57 -2.80
CA LEU A 39 -17.79 5.48 -2.19
C LEU A 39 -18.25 6.81 -1.57
N SER A 40 -17.36 7.51 -0.84
CA SER A 40 -17.68 8.80 -0.23
C SER A 40 -17.99 9.88 -1.27
N ASN A 41 -17.24 9.93 -2.38
CA ASN A 41 -17.49 10.89 -3.44
C ASN A 41 -18.79 10.56 -4.19
N VAL A 42 -19.04 9.29 -4.52
CA VAL A 42 -20.31 8.88 -5.14
C VAL A 42 -21.50 9.22 -4.24
N ALA A 43 -21.41 8.96 -2.94
CA ALA A 43 -22.46 9.32 -1.99
C ALA A 43 -22.74 10.84 -1.98
N GLN A 44 -21.71 11.68 -1.99
CA GLN A 44 -21.89 13.13 -2.09
C GLN A 44 -22.55 13.57 -3.40
N VAL A 45 -22.16 12.98 -4.53
CA VAL A 45 -22.78 13.28 -5.83
C VAL A 45 -24.25 12.87 -5.85
N VAL A 46 -24.58 11.70 -5.29
CA VAL A 46 -25.97 11.22 -5.17
C VAL A 46 -26.80 12.16 -4.29
N VAL A 47 -26.25 12.59 -3.14
CA VAL A 47 -26.93 13.55 -2.25
C VAL A 47 -27.14 14.89 -2.95
N TRP A 48 -26.13 15.41 -3.64
CA TRP A 48 -26.27 16.66 -4.39
C TRP A 48 -27.35 16.55 -5.47
N TRP A 49 -27.37 15.45 -6.23
CA TRP A 49 -28.36 15.23 -7.28
C TRP A 49 -29.78 15.08 -6.72
N ALA A 50 -29.92 14.42 -5.57
CA ALA A 50 -31.22 14.18 -4.94
C ALA A 50 -31.82 15.42 -4.24
N TYR A 51 -31.00 16.28 -3.65
CA TYR A 51 -31.48 17.36 -2.76
C TYR A 51 -31.18 18.77 -3.24
N THR A 52 -30.15 18.96 -4.07
CA THR A 52 -29.70 20.30 -4.49
C THR A 52 -29.26 20.33 -5.96
N PRO A 53 -30.04 19.80 -6.93
CA PRO A 53 -29.62 19.70 -8.33
C PRO A 53 -29.47 21.07 -9.03
N ASP A 54 -30.17 22.07 -8.53
CA ASP A 54 -30.18 23.47 -8.99
C ASP A 54 -29.07 24.32 -8.36
N GLN A 55 -28.38 23.79 -7.35
CA GLN A 55 -27.29 24.49 -6.66
C GLN A 55 -25.94 24.17 -7.29
N PHE A 56 -24.98 25.07 -7.06
CA PHE A 56 -23.58 24.85 -7.42
C PHE A 56 -23.09 23.48 -6.92
N PHE A 57 -22.28 22.80 -7.74
CA PHE A 57 -21.77 21.44 -7.48
C PHE A 57 -20.74 21.43 -6.36
N TRP A 58 -21.20 21.60 -5.12
CA TRP A 58 -20.37 21.60 -3.91
C TRP A 58 -19.56 20.30 -3.71
N PRO A 59 -19.94 19.10 -4.22
CA PRO A 59 -19.07 17.92 -4.17
C PRO A 59 -17.72 18.14 -4.86
N LEU A 60 -17.60 19.13 -5.77
CA LEU A 60 -16.34 19.48 -6.42
C LEU A 60 -15.23 19.82 -5.41
N TRP A 61 -15.56 20.55 -4.34
CA TRP A 61 -14.58 20.94 -3.33
C TRP A 61 -14.06 19.73 -2.56
N SER A 62 -14.94 18.77 -2.25
CA SER A 62 -14.55 17.49 -1.65
C SER A 62 -13.65 16.68 -2.59
N ILE A 63 -14.01 16.59 -3.87
CA ILE A 63 -13.22 15.88 -4.89
C ILE A 63 -11.84 16.53 -5.03
N LEU A 64 -11.77 17.86 -5.10
CA LEU A 64 -10.50 18.58 -5.27
C LEU A 64 -9.63 18.50 -4.01
N GLY A 65 -10.19 18.77 -2.83
CA GLY A 65 -9.44 18.74 -1.58
C GLY A 65 -8.90 17.34 -1.26
N TRP A 66 -9.75 16.32 -1.37
CA TRP A 66 -9.35 14.94 -1.08
C TRP A 66 -8.62 14.26 -2.24
N GLY A 67 -8.95 14.62 -3.49
CA GLY A 67 -8.32 14.05 -4.68
C GLY A 67 -6.83 14.37 -4.75
N VAL A 68 -6.42 15.57 -4.35
CA VAL A 68 -5.00 15.92 -4.22
C VAL A 68 -4.32 15.03 -3.19
N GLY A 69 -4.91 14.85 -2.01
CA GLY A 69 -4.39 13.95 -0.97
C GLY A 69 -4.25 12.50 -1.45
N LEU A 70 -5.21 12.00 -2.23
CA LEU A 70 -5.17 10.66 -2.80
C LEU A 70 -4.04 10.51 -3.83
N VAL A 71 -3.83 11.49 -4.70
CA VAL A 71 -2.73 11.48 -5.69
C VAL A 71 -1.38 11.44 -4.98
N PHE A 72 -1.18 12.24 -3.93
CA PHE A 72 0.04 12.19 -3.13
C PHE A 72 0.23 10.83 -2.45
N HIS A 73 -0.84 10.22 -1.96
CA HIS A 73 -0.77 8.91 -1.31
C HIS A 73 -0.43 7.78 -2.29
N ILE A 74 -1.06 7.79 -3.47
CA ILE A 74 -0.75 6.86 -4.56
C ILE A 74 0.71 7.06 -5.01
N TRP A 75 1.15 8.30 -5.16
CA TRP A 75 2.52 8.61 -5.54
C TRP A 75 3.52 8.15 -4.48
N ALA A 76 3.23 8.31 -3.17
CA ALA A 76 4.07 7.82 -2.08
C ALA A 76 4.21 6.29 -2.10
N VAL A 77 3.13 5.57 -2.38
CA VAL A 77 3.16 4.10 -2.45
C VAL A 77 3.90 3.61 -3.68
N TYR A 78 3.65 4.20 -4.85
CA TYR A 78 4.31 3.80 -6.09
C TYR A 78 5.79 4.20 -6.15
N SER A 79 6.16 5.37 -5.61
CA SER A 79 7.57 5.79 -5.51
C SER A 79 8.33 4.99 -4.44
N GLY A 80 7.71 4.75 -3.28
CA GLY A 80 8.29 3.94 -2.21
C GLY A 80 8.54 2.49 -2.63
N ALA A 81 7.59 1.88 -3.35
CA ALA A 81 7.73 0.50 -3.83
C ALA A 81 8.88 0.32 -4.84
N GLN A 82 9.07 1.28 -5.75
CA GLN A 82 10.18 1.20 -6.73
C GLN A 82 11.56 1.42 -6.08
N LEU A 83 11.65 2.32 -5.09
CA LEU A 83 12.89 2.56 -4.36
C LEU A 83 13.28 1.36 -3.47
N ASP A 84 12.31 0.70 -2.84
CA ASP A 84 12.57 -0.50 -2.04
C ASP A 84 13.10 -1.64 -2.93
N GLU A 85 12.47 -1.93 -4.06
CA GLU A 85 12.92 -2.99 -4.98
C GLU A 85 14.34 -2.71 -5.52
N ALA A 86 14.60 -1.46 -5.96
CA ALA A 86 15.91 -1.05 -6.45
C ALA A 86 17.01 -1.07 -5.37
N ARG A 87 16.64 -0.91 -4.10
CA ARG A 87 17.57 -1.02 -2.96
C ARG A 87 17.84 -2.46 -2.60
N ILE A 88 16.81 -3.31 -2.61
CA ILE A 88 16.92 -4.75 -2.40
C ILE A 88 17.87 -5.36 -3.43
N GLU A 89 17.72 -5.01 -4.70
CA GLU A 89 18.57 -5.56 -5.76
C GLU A 89 20.03 -5.08 -5.69
N ARG A 90 20.27 -3.85 -5.22
CA ARG A 90 21.63 -3.37 -4.94
C ARG A 90 22.29 -4.12 -3.79
N GLU A 91 21.54 -4.38 -2.72
CA GLU A 91 22.01 -5.17 -1.57
C GLU A 91 22.35 -6.60 -2.00
N MET A 92 21.50 -7.26 -2.79
CA MET A 92 21.77 -8.61 -3.31
C MET A 92 23.06 -8.66 -4.15
N ARG A 93 23.24 -7.72 -5.09
CA ARG A 93 24.47 -7.59 -5.89
C ARG A 93 25.73 -7.29 -5.09
N ARG A 94 25.59 -6.74 -3.88
CA ARG A 94 26.71 -6.47 -2.98
C ARG A 94 27.11 -7.73 -2.22
N MET A 95 26.13 -8.54 -1.81
CA MET A 95 26.37 -9.81 -1.13
C MET A 95 27.02 -10.83 -2.07
N GLU A 96 26.55 -10.94 -3.32
CA GLU A 96 27.17 -11.79 -4.34
C GLU A 96 28.64 -11.43 -4.60
N ARG A 97 28.97 -10.13 -4.62
CA ARG A 97 30.36 -9.66 -4.84
C ARG A 97 31.29 -9.77 -3.64
N THR A 98 30.76 -9.94 -2.44
CA THR A 98 31.57 -10.08 -1.21
C THR A 98 31.73 -11.55 -0.81
N GLY A 99 30.94 -12.44 -1.43
CA GLY A 99 30.97 -13.89 -1.18
C GLY A 99 31.92 -14.68 -2.09
N ASP A 100 32.52 -14.03 -3.09
CA ASP A 100 33.67 -14.51 -3.88
C ASP A 100 34.98 -13.96 -3.31
#